data_AF-A0A2M9KTH1-F1
#
_entry.id   AF-A0A2M9KTH1-F1
#
_cell.length_a   1.000
_cell.length_b   1.000
_cell.length_c   1.000
_cell.angle_alpha   90.00
_cell.angle_beta   90.00
_cell.angle_gamma   90.00
#
_symmetry.space_group_name_H-M   'P 1'
#
loop_
_entity.id
_entity.type
_entity.pdbx_description
1 polymer ?
#
loop_
_entity_poly.entity_id
_entity_poly.type
_entity_poly.pdbx_seq_one_letter_code
_entity_poly.pdbx_strand_id
1 'polypeptide(L)'
;MPAGRPPTPTERKRLTGNPGGRPLPEPVVQLAAVAHLPPPPATLGDTGRTVWDRLWTAGQAWLSPTTDVDVLTRLCEAHDEREAMRDQVAADGYMVAGSMGQTRAHPLLAQIRVLEAQMTKWESLCGFTPTDRARLGYAEVKRASKLDALIARRQARAAGGE
;
A
#
# COMPACT_ATOMS: atom_id res chain seq x y z
N MET A 1 -2.85 -26.20 13.80
CA MET A 1 -2.19 -25.43 14.87
C MET A 1 -2.92 -24.09 15.00
N PRO A 2 -3.52 -23.74 16.15
CA PRO A 2 -4.14 -22.43 16.30
C PRO A 2 -3.05 -21.36 16.19
N ALA A 3 -3.26 -20.36 15.34
CA ALA A 3 -2.33 -19.25 15.19
C ALA A 3 -2.18 -18.56 16.56
N GLY A 4 -0.96 -18.54 17.09
CA GLY A 4 -0.65 -17.88 18.36
C GLY A 4 -1.06 -16.40 18.33
N ARG A 5 -1.25 -15.82 19.51
CA ARG A 5 -1.68 -14.42 19.69
C ARG A 5 -0.84 -13.49 18.78
N PRO A 6 -1.48 -12.59 18.02
CA PRO A 6 -0.76 -11.71 17.11
C PRO A 6 0.33 -10.94 17.87
N PRO A 7 1.54 -10.81 17.29
CA PRO A 7 2.66 -10.17 17.95
C PRO A 7 2.34 -8.71 18.28
N THR A 8 2.72 -8.26 19.48
CA THR A 8 2.58 -6.87 19.91
C THR A 8 3.28 -5.94 18.91
N PRO A 9 2.62 -4.86 18.44
CA PRO A 9 3.20 -3.91 17.50
C PRO A 9 4.54 -3.33 18.00
N THR A 10 5.48 -3.12 17.09
CA THR A 10 6.82 -2.59 17.38
C THR A 10 6.75 -1.26 18.13
N GLU A 11 5.78 -0.40 17.76
CA GLU A 11 5.49 0.87 18.43
C GLU A 11 5.16 0.70 19.93
N ARG A 12 4.29 -0.27 20.26
CA ARG A 12 3.95 -0.57 21.67
C ARG A 12 5.14 -1.15 22.40
N LYS A 13 5.93 -2.03 21.76
CA LYS A 13 7.14 -2.58 22.37
C LYS A 13 8.14 -1.48 22.71
N ARG A 14 8.33 -0.48 21.85
CA ARG A 14 9.25 0.64 22.14
C ARG A 14 8.74 1.50 23.30
N LEU A 15 7.43 1.80 23.34
CA LEU A 15 6.82 2.55 24.45
C LEU A 15 6.90 1.82 25.80
N THR A 16 6.75 0.49 25.81
CA THR A 16 6.80 -0.32 27.03
C THR A 16 8.20 -0.81 27.39
N GLY A 17 9.26 -0.27 26.76
CA GLY A 17 10.65 -0.64 27.08
C GLY A 17 11.09 -2.03 26.62
N ASN A 18 10.47 -2.57 25.56
CA ASN A 18 10.76 -3.86 24.96
C ASN A 18 10.75 -5.04 25.96
N PRO A 19 9.59 -5.36 26.57
CA PRO A 19 9.51 -6.41 27.59
C PRO A 19 9.90 -7.81 27.09
N GLY A 20 9.96 -8.01 25.77
CA GLY A 20 10.38 -9.26 25.15
C GLY A 20 11.89 -9.38 24.86
N GLY A 21 12.69 -8.36 25.17
CA GLY A 21 14.16 -8.38 25.09
C GLY A 21 14.79 -8.53 23.70
N ARG A 22 14.03 -8.95 22.68
CA ARG A 22 14.53 -9.07 21.30
C ARG A 22 14.86 -7.69 20.73
N PRO A 23 16.01 -7.50 20.07
CA PRO A 23 16.35 -6.24 19.42
C PRO A 23 15.18 -5.76 18.54
N LEU A 24 14.75 -4.53 18.74
CA LEU A 24 13.73 -3.93 17.88
C LEU A 24 14.39 -3.57 16.54
N PRO A 25 13.66 -3.67 15.41
CA PRO A 25 14.15 -3.16 14.14
C PRO A 25 14.57 -1.69 14.29
N GLU A 26 15.74 -1.35 13.76
CA GLU A 26 16.17 0.05 13.69
C GLU A 26 15.18 0.85 12.84
N PRO A 27 14.92 2.12 13.18
CA PRO A 27 14.04 2.96 12.39
C PRO A 27 14.53 3.00 10.94
N VAL A 28 13.66 2.58 10.02
CA VAL A 28 13.97 2.51 8.60
C VAL A 28 14.44 3.87 8.12
N VAL A 29 15.60 3.85 7.45
CA VAL A 29 16.23 4.99 6.77
C VAL A 29 15.16 5.80 6.07
N GLN A 30 15.12 7.12 6.34
CA GLN A 30 14.29 8.05 5.55
C GLN A 30 14.68 7.87 4.09
N LEU A 31 13.84 7.17 3.30
CA LEU A 31 13.89 7.30 1.86
C LEU A 31 13.66 8.79 1.59
N ALA A 32 14.62 9.43 0.93
CA ALA A 32 14.53 10.83 0.59
C ALA A 32 13.16 11.06 -0.07
N ALA A 33 12.40 12.03 0.45
CA ALA A 33 11.09 12.36 -0.09
C ALA A 33 11.21 12.53 -1.61
N VAL A 34 10.47 11.71 -2.35
CA VAL A 34 10.53 11.69 -3.79
C VAL A 34 10.20 13.09 -4.31
N ALA A 35 11.16 13.74 -4.99
CA ALA A 35 10.98 15.11 -5.49
C ALA A 35 9.93 15.22 -6.62
N HIS A 36 9.68 14.12 -7.34
CA HIS A 36 8.71 14.05 -8.43
C HIS A 36 8.09 12.65 -8.52
N LEU A 37 6.76 12.57 -8.51
CA LEU A 37 6.06 11.31 -8.75
C LEU A 37 6.30 10.84 -10.19
N PRO A 38 6.48 9.52 -10.42
CA PRO A 38 6.60 9.01 -11.77
C PRO A 38 5.28 9.20 -12.54
N PRO A 39 5.33 9.55 -13.83
CA PRO A 39 4.13 9.67 -14.65
C PRO A 39 3.46 8.29 -14.83
N PRO A 40 2.12 8.22 -14.91
CA PRO A 40 1.43 6.97 -15.18
C PRO A 40 1.82 6.41 -16.55
N PRO A 41 2.03 5.09 -16.68
CA PRO A 41 2.22 4.44 -17.96
C PRO A 41 1.06 4.71 -18.93
N ALA A 42 1.38 4.92 -20.21
CA ALA A 42 0.39 5.19 -21.24
C ALA A 42 -0.56 4.00 -21.50
N THR A 43 -0.17 2.80 -21.07
CA THR A 43 -0.96 1.56 -21.19
C THR A 43 -2.12 1.49 -20.21
N LEU A 44 -2.11 2.29 -19.14
CA LEU A 44 -3.18 2.27 -18.15
C LEU A 44 -4.51 2.77 -18.75
N GLY A 45 -5.61 2.26 -18.24
CA GLY A 45 -6.95 2.82 -18.42
C GLY A 45 -7.22 3.95 -17.41
N ASP A 46 -8.46 4.43 -17.38
CA ASP A 46 -8.85 5.56 -16.53
C ASP A 46 -8.86 5.19 -15.04
N THR A 47 -9.29 3.96 -14.73
CA THR A 47 -9.25 3.41 -13.37
C THR A 47 -7.80 3.28 -12.90
N GLY A 48 -6.94 2.66 -13.71
CA GLY A 48 -5.53 2.44 -13.41
C GLY A 48 -4.79 3.75 -13.20
N ARG A 49 -5.02 4.76 -14.05
CA ARG A 49 -4.47 6.13 -13.87
C ARG A 49 -4.91 6.76 -12.55
N THR A 50 -6.20 6.70 -12.23
CA THR A 50 -6.73 7.24 -10.97
C THR A 50 -6.10 6.55 -9.77
N VAL A 51 -5.92 5.23 -9.84
CA VAL A 51 -5.30 4.45 -8.78
C VAL A 51 -3.79 4.72 -8.69
N TRP A 52 -3.10 4.89 -9.81
CA TRP A 52 -1.69 5.24 -9.87
C TRP A 52 -1.41 6.51 -9.06
N ASP A 53 -2.13 7.59 -9.37
CA ASP A 53 -1.97 8.87 -8.68
C ASP A 53 -2.25 8.72 -7.18
N ARG A 54 -3.30 7.98 -6.82
CA ARG A 54 -3.66 7.73 -5.42
C ARG A 54 -2.56 6.96 -4.68
N LEU A 55 -2.04 5.87 -5.25
CA LEU A 55 -1.05 5.01 -4.61
C LEU A 55 0.29 5.71 -4.46
N TRP A 56 0.77 6.35 -5.53
CA TRP A 56 2.01 7.12 -5.47
C TRP A 56 1.92 8.28 -4.50
N THR A 57 0.78 8.99 -4.45
CA THR A 57 0.54 10.04 -3.45
C THR A 57 0.51 9.49 -2.03
N ALA A 58 -0.19 8.38 -1.80
CA ALA A 58 -0.30 7.78 -0.48
C ALA A 58 1.02 7.20 0.03
N GLY A 59 1.83 6.65 -0.87
CA GLY A 59 3.10 5.99 -0.58
C GLY A 59 4.34 6.86 -0.81
N GLN A 60 4.20 8.17 -1.06
CA GLN A 60 5.29 9.12 -1.35
C GLN A 60 6.53 9.01 -0.46
N ALA A 61 6.35 8.52 0.76
CA ALA A 61 7.38 8.56 1.77
C ALA A 61 8.06 7.22 2.06
N TRP A 62 7.64 6.13 1.40
CA TRP A 62 8.32 4.83 1.49
C TRP A 62 8.43 4.11 0.15
N LEU A 63 7.66 4.52 -0.85
CA LEU A 63 7.80 4.00 -2.19
C LEU A 63 8.99 4.63 -2.89
N SER A 64 9.72 3.79 -3.61
CA SER A 64 10.82 4.16 -4.47
C SER A 64 10.34 4.15 -5.94
N PRO A 65 10.42 5.28 -6.66
CA PRO A 65 10.09 5.37 -8.08
C PRO A 65 10.94 4.49 -8.99
N THR A 66 12.05 3.95 -8.49
CA THR A 66 12.95 3.10 -9.27
C THR A 66 12.70 1.61 -9.02
N THR A 67 12.34 1.21 -7.81
CA THR A 67 12.19 -0.21 -7.45
C THR A 67 10.73 -0.65 -7.45
N ASP A 68 9.81 0.23 -7.09
CA ASP A 68 8.41 -0.15 -6.85
C ASP A 68 7.51 0.12 -8.06
N VAL A 69 8.06 0.79 -9.08
CA VAL A 69 7.32 1.22 -10.28
C VAL A 69 6.67 0.07 -11.03
N ASP A 70 7.37 -1.06 -11.18
CA ASP A 70 6.84 -2.18 -11.94
C ASP A 70 5.73 -2.93 -11.18
N VAL A 71 5.83 -3.05 -9.85
CA VAL A 71 4.78 -3.70 -9.05
C VAL A 71 3.54 -2.81 -8.95
N LEU A 72 3.73 -1.50 -8.85
CA LEU A 72 2.63 -0.53 -8.88
C LEU A 72 1.96 -0.45 -10.24
N THR A 73 2.73 -0.57 -11.33
CA THR A 73 2.18 -0.63 -12.69
C THR A 73 1.24 -1.83 -12.82
N ARG A 74 1.71 -3.03 -12.45
CA ARG A 74 0.89 -4.25 -12.48
C ARG A 74 -0.36 -4.15 -11.60
N LEU A 75 -0.24 -3.53 -10.43
CA LEU A 75 -1.39 -3.31 -9.56
C LEU A 75 -2.42 -2.37 -10.21
N CYS A 76 -1.98 -1.30 -10.88
CA CYS A 76 -2.87 -0.38 -11.58
C CYS A 76 -3.53 -1.03 -12.81
N GLU A 77 -2.79 -1.82 -13.59
CA GLU A 77 -3.33 -2.61 -14.70
C GLU A 77 -4.39 -3.60 -14.21
N ALA A 78 -4.16 -4.26 -13.08
CA ALA A 78 -5.14 -5.15 -12.46
C ALA A 78 -6.41 -4.41 -11.98
N HIS A 79 -6.30 -3.14 -11.61
CA HIS A 79 -7.48 -2.31 -11.33
C HIS A 79 -8.29 -2.04 -12.60
N ASP A 80 -7.65 -1.74 -13.73
CA ASP A 80 -8.34 -1.61 -15.02
C ASP A 80 -9.05 -2.91 -15.42
N GLU A 81 -8.34 -4.03 -15.37
CA GLU A 81 -8.87 -5.35 -15.73
C GLU A 81 -10.06 -5.74 -14.85
N ARG A 82 -9.97 -5.48 -13.55
CA ARG A 82 -11.05 -5.75 -12.59
C ARG A 82 -12.30 -4.94 -12.89
N GLU A 83 -12.17 -3.65 -13.20
CA GLU A 83 -13.33 -2.83 -13.51
C GLU A 83 -13.96 -3.25 -14.85
N ALA A 84 -13.15 -3.56 -15.88
CA ALA A 84 -13.67 -4.11 -17.13
C ALA A 84 -14.45 -5.42 -16.93
N MET A 85 -13.94 -6.33 -16.08
CA MET A 85 -14.66 -7.57 -15.74
C MET A 85 -15.97 -7.29 -14.98
N ARG A 86 -15.99 -6.28 -14.12
CA ARG A 86 -17.18 -5.90 -13.35
C ARG A 86 -18.25 -5.28 -14.22
N ASP A 87 -17.85 -4.43 -15.16
CA ASP A 87 -18.75 -3.84 -16.15
C ASP A 87 -19.39 -4.92 -17.02
N GLN A 88 -18.60 -5.91 -17.46
CA GLN A 88 -19.13 -7.05 -18.21
C GLN A 88 -20.14 -7.87 -17.37
N VAL A 89 -19.83 -8.16 -16.10
CA VAL A 89 -20.77 -8.86 -15.21
C VAL A 89 -22.04 -8.02 -14.96
N ALA A 90 -21.92 -6.70 -14.88
CA ALA A 90 -23.07 -5.81 -14.72
C ALA A 90 -23.96 -5.81 -15.98
N ALA A 91 -23.38 -5.89 -17.17
CA ALA A 91 -24.09 -5.98 -18.43
C ALA A 91 -24.78 -7.34 -18.63
N ASP A 92 -24.07 -8.44 -18.34
CA ASP A 92 -24.57 -9.81 -18.56
C ASP A 92 -25.46 -10.34 -17.42
N GLY A 93 -25.28 -9.79 -16.22
CA GLY A 93 -25.87 -10.26 -14.98
C GLY A 93 -25.02 -11.32 -14.25
N TYR A 94 -25.32 -11.51 -12.97
CA TYR A 94 -24.57 -12.44 -12.10
C TYR A 94 -24.77 -13.92 -12.46
N MET A 95 -25.86 -14.25 -13.15
CA MET A 95 -26.23 -15.60 -13.56
C MET A 95 -26.40 -15.65 -15.07
N VAL A 96 -25.72 -16.59 -15.73
CA VAL A 96 -25.73 -16.75 -17.18
C VAL A 96 -26.08 -18.19 -17.57
N ALA A 97 -26.56 -18.38 -18.79
CA ALA A 97 -26.80 -19.71 -19.33
C ALA A 97 -25.47 -20.44 -19.58
N GLY A 98 -25.37 -21.67 -19.10
CA GLY A 98 -24.31 -22.61 -19.43
C GLY A 98 -24.53 -23.22 -20.81
N SER A 99 -23.52 -23.96 -21.30
CA SER A 99 -23.55 -24.60 -22.62
C SER A 99 -24.67 -25.62 -22.82
N MET A 100 -25.26 -26.14 -21.73
CA MET A 100 -26.37 -27.10 -21.74
C MET A 100 -27.68 -26.45 -21.27
N GLY A 101 -27.76 -25.12 -21.23
CA GLY A 101 -28.95 -24.36 -20.79
C GLY A 101 -29.12 -24.26 -19.27
N GLN A 102 -28.23 -24.84 -18.47
CA GLN A 102 -28.24 -24.72 -17.02
C GLN A 102 -27.85 -23.31 -16.59
N THR A 103 -28.56 -22.72 -15.62
CA THR A 103 -28.18 -21.43 -15.05
C THR A 103 -26.95 -21.60 -14.15
N ARG A 104 -25.91 -20.79 -14.36
CA ARG A 104 -24.69 -20.80 -13.56
C ARG A 104 -24.20 -19.39 -13.25
N ALA A 105 -23.35 -19.26 -12.24
CA ALA A 105 -22.69 -17.99 -11.94
C ALA A 105 -21.80 -17.53 -13.11
N HIS A 106 -21.73 -16.21 -13.32
CA HIS A 106 -20.90 -15.62 -14.36
C HIS A 106 -19.41 -16.02 -14.19
N PRO A 107 -18.73 -16.54 -15.23
CA PRO A 107 -17.35 -17.04 -15.12
C PRO A 107 -16.35 -16.01 -14.60
N LEU A 108 -16.52 -14.74 -14.98
CA LEU A 108 -15.68 -13.63 -14.51
C LEU A 108 -15.73 -13.41 -13.00
N LEU A 109 -16.79 -13.84 -12.30
CA LEU A 109 -16.84 -13.72 -10.83
C LEU A 109 -15.72 -14.53 -10.16
N ALA A 110 -15.37 -15.69 -10.71
CA ALA A 110 -14.25 -16.48 -10.22
C ALA A 110 -12.91 -15.81 -10.56
N GLN A 111 -12.77 -15.24 -11.76
CA GLN A 111 -11.56 -14.54 -12.17
C GLN A 111 -11.32 -13.27 -11.35
N ILE A 112 -12.36 -12.47 -11.09
CA ILE A 112 -12.31 -11.30 -10.21
C ILE A 112 -11.76 -11.68 -8.83
N ARG A 113 -12.24 -12.77 -8.23
CA ARG A 113 -11.76 -13.22 -6.90
C ARG A 113 -10.28 -13.61 -6.92
N VAL A 114 -9.82 -14.25 -7.99
CA VAL A 114 -8.40 -14.60 -8.17
C VAL A 114 -7.55 -13.33 -8.32
N LEU A 115 -8.01 -12.38 -9.14
CA LEU A 115 -7.33 -11.10 -9.35
C LEU A 115 -7.27 -10.28 -8.06
N GLU A 116 -8.38 -10.16 -7.32
CA GLU A 116 -8.45 -9.44 -6.04
C GLU A 116 -7.50 -10.05 -4.99
N ALA A 117 -7.36 -11.38 -4.97
CA ALA A 117 -6.39 -12.05 -4.10
C ALA A 117 -4.94 -11.72 -4.50
N GLN A 118 -4.65 -11.57 -5.79
CA GLN A 118 -3.34 -11.17 -6.28
C GLN A 118 -3.05 -9.69 -6.00
N MET A 119 -4.04 -8.81 -6.20
CA MET A 119 -3.97 -7.38 -5.87
C MET A 119 -3.65 -7.19 -4.38
N THR A 120 -4.34 -7.90 -3.48
CA THR A 120 -4.07 -7.85 -2.03
C THR A 120 -2.61 -8.19 -1.70
N LYS A 121 -2.00 -9.15 -2.42
CA LYS A 121 -0.58 -9.49 -2.22
C LYS A 121 0.34 -8.35 -2.67
N TRP A 122 0.08 -7.74 -3.82
CA TRP A 122 0.88 -6.60 -4.30
C TRP A 122 0.74 -5.37 -3.40
N GLU A 123 -0.48 -5.07 -2.94
CA GLU A 123 -0.74 -4.02 -1.94
C GLU A 123 0.04 -4.27 -0.65
N SER A 124 0.10 -5.52 -0.19
CA SER A 124 0.86 -5.92 1.00
C SER A 124 2.37 -5.75 0.79
N LEU A 125 2.92 -6.19 -0.35
CA LEU A 125 4.33 -6.01 -0.70
C LEU A 125 4.74 -4.53 -0.76
N CYS A 126 3.85 -3.67 -1.26
CA CYS A 126 4.09 -2.23 -1.37
C CYS A 126 3.76 -1.46 -0.08
N GLY A 127 3.42 -2.14 1.02
CA GLY A 127 3.17 -1.49 2.30
C GLY A 127 1.86 -0.69 2.36
N PHE A 128 0.84 -1.04 1.57
CA PHE A 128 -0.47 -0.36 1.61
C PHE A 128 -1.44 -0.92 2.64
N THR A 129 -1.14 -2.06 3.27
CA THR A 129 -1.98 -2.59 4.36
C THR A 129 -1.60 -1.96 5.71
N PRO A 130 -2.54 -1.83 6.66
CA PRO A 130 -2.23 -1.33 8.00
C PRO A 130 -1.12 -2.11 8.71
N THR A 131 -1.11 -3.44 8.56
CA THR A 131 -0.11 -4.33 9.17
C THR A 131 1.27 -4.11 8.57
N ASP A 132 1.36 -3.96 7.25
CA ASP A 132 2.64 -3.78 6.58
C ASP A 132 3.21 -2.37 6.83
N ARG A 133 2.35 -1.34 6.92
CA ARG A 133 2.80 0.01 7.36
C ARG A 133 3.39 0.01 8.76
N ALA A 134 2.79 -0.73 9.70
CA ALA A 134 3.34 -0.90 11.04
C ALA A 134 4.67 -1.68 11.03
N ARG A 135 4.80 -2.68 10.15
CA ARG A 135 6.04 -3.47 9.96
C ARG A 135 7.17 -2.63 9.38
N LEU A 136 6.87 -1.73 8.44
CA LEU A 136 7.83 -0.81 7.83
C LEU A 136 8.32 0.29 8.80
N GLY A 137 7.82 0.34 10.04
CA GLY A 137 8.27 1.33 11.05
C GLY A 137 7.91 2.78 10.68
N TYR A 138 7.10 2.99 9.64
CA TYR A 138 6.89 4.31 9.05
C TYR A 138 6.11 5.27 9.97
N ALA A 139 5.23 4.75 10.81
CA ALA A 139 4.57 5.53 11.87
C ALA A 139 5.59 6.17 12.85
N GLU A 140 6.74 5.54 13.04
CA GLU A 140 7.83 6.01 13.90
C GLU A 140 8.71 7.02 13.16
N VAL A 141 8.98 6.80 11.86
CA VAL A 141 9.76 7.72 10.99
C VAL A 141 9.07 9.09 10.86
N LYS A 142 7.74 9.13 10.66
CA LYS A 142 6.98 10.41 10.64
C LYS A 142 7.04 11.18 11.96
N ARG A 143 7.09 10.49 13.11
CA ARG A 143 7.19 11.14 14.42
C ARG A 143 8.60 11.69 14.68
N ALA A 144 9.64 10.92 14.35
CA ALA A 144 11.02 11.36 14.47
C ALA A 144 11.27 12.61 13.61
N SER A 145 10.89 12.58 12.32
CA SER A 145 11.03 13.72 11.42
C SER A 145 10.34 15.00 11.91
N LYS A 146 9.13 14.90 12.49
CA LYS A 146 8.44 16.05 13.07
C LYS A 146 9.14 16.59 14.31
N LEU A 147 9.70 15.72 15.14
CA LEU A 147 10.45 16.11 16.33
C LEU A 147 11.74 16.82 15.93
N ASP A 148 12.47 16.29 14.96
CA ASP A 148 13.70 16.87 14.42
C ASP A 148 13.43 18.24 13.81
N ALA A 149 12.35 18.39 13.03
CA ALA A 149 11.92 19.68 12.48
C ALA A 149 11.55 20.71 13.55
N LEU A 150 10.93 20.28 14.65
CA LEU A 150 10.62 21.16 15.79
C LEU A 150 11.88 21.59 16.56
N ILE A 151 12.85 20.70 16.72
CA ILE A 151 14.14 20.98 17.36
C ILE A 151 14.94 21.96 16.48
N ALA A 152 15.03 21.72 15.17
CA ALA A 152 15.69 22.61 14.23
C ALA A 152 15.05 24.02 14.23
N ARG A 153 13.71 24.11 14.29
CA ARG A 153 13.00 25.40 14.38
C ARG A 153 13.27 26.14 15.69
N ARG A 154 13.46 25.43 16.81
CA ARG A 154 13.84 26.04 18.10
C ARG A 154 15.27 26.57 18.07
N GLN A 155 16.20 25.80 17.51
CA GLN A 155 17.60 26.21 17.37
C GLN A 155 17.74 27.43 16.45
N ALA A 156 17.02 27.48 15.32
CA ALA A 156 17.01 28.62 14.41
C ALA A 156 16.44 29.90 15.06
N ARG A 157 15.44 29.79 15.95
CA ARG A 157 14.92 30.93 16.72
C ARG A 157 15.89 31.44 17.79
N ALA A 158 16.68 30.55 18.39
CA ALA A 158 17.70 30.92 19.37
C ALA A 158 18.92 31.62 18.71
N ALA A 159 19.24 31.26 17.46
CA ALA A 159 20.36 31.82 16.71
C ALA A 159 20.07 33.15 15.99
N GLY A 160 18.80 33.54 15.83
CA GLY A 160 18.38 34.80 15.18
C GLY A 160 17.95 35.89 16.15
N GLY A 161 18.35 35.79 17.42
CA GLY A 161 17.99 36.69 18.51
C GLY A 161 19.17 37.49 19.09
N GLU A 162 20.16 37.80 18.27
CA GLU A 162 21.21 38.82 18.48
C GLU A 162 21.15 39.85 17.34
#